data_AF-A0A819GA85-F1
#
_entry.id   AF-A0A819GA85-F1
#
_cell.length_a   1.000
_cell.length_b   1.000
_cell.length_c   1.000
_cell.angle_alpha   90.00
_cell.angle_beta   90.00
_cell.angle_gamma   90.00
#
_symmetry.space_group_name_H-M   'P 1'
#
loop_
_entity.id
_entity.type
_entity.pdbx_description
1 polymer ?
#
loop_
_entity_poly.entity_id
_entity_poly.type
_entity_poly.pdbx_seq_one_letter_code
_entity_poly.pdbx_strand_id
1 'polypeptide(L)'
;TPKNFAEYCIRYREYRLNEFHRPIEYIRQGLCSIIPYDFLTLFTANELEEAVCGKDEINVLLLKRNTLYRGDYNENSPHIQRFWTVLNEMFDEAQKKLFLIFVWGRSTLRKLDRDFTSKFIIQTISHNDNHETDQILPSESCLC
;
A
#
# COMPACT_ATOMS: atom_id res chain seq x y z
N THR A 1 -2.42 3.01 -42.11
CA THR A 1 -2.31 1.95 -43.15
C THR A 1 -1.56 0.78 -42.54
N PRO A 2 -1.86 -0.49 -42.81
CA PRO A 2 -1.13 -1.61 -42.18
C PRO A 2 0.41 -1.53 -42.33
N LYS A 3 0.90 -0.88 -43.39
CA LYS A 3 2.33 -0.62 -43.63
C LYS A 3 3.01 0.31 -42.62
N ASN A 4 2.29 1.25 -41.98
CA ASN A 4 2.88 2.24 -41.07
C ASN A 4 2.52 2.02 -39.59
N PHE A 5 1.82 0.93 -39.28
CA PHE A 5 1.35 0.64 -37.92
C PHE A 5 2.51 0.45 -36.93
N ALA A 6 3.53 -0.32 -37.32
CA ALA A 6 4.69 -0.57 -36.46
C ALA A 6 5.47 0.72 -36.15
N GLU A 7 5.70 1.55 -37.17
CA GLU A 7 6.37 2.85 -37.01
C GLU A 7 5.54 3.80 -36.13
N TYR A 8 4.21 3.81 -36.33
CA TYR A 8 3.30 4.57 -35.47
C TYR A 8 3.39 4.11 -34.00
N CYS A 9 3.37 2.81 -33.73
CA CYS A 9 3.49 2.28 -32.37
C CYS A 9 4.81 2.69 -31.69
N ILE A 10 5.93 2.65 -32.41
CA ILE A 10 7.24 3.07 -31.89
C ILE A 10 7.22 4.56 -31.57
N ARG A 11 6.83 5.42 -32.52
CA ARG A 11 6.77 6.88 -32.32
C ARG A 11 5.79 7.28 -31.23
N TYR A 12 4.65 6.60 -31.15
CA TYR A 12 3.67 6.82 -30.08
C TYR A 12 4.27 6.47 -28.71
N ARG A 13 4.95 5.32 -28.59
CA ARG A 13 5.63 4.94 -27.34
C ARG A 13 6.71 5.96 -26.96
N GLU A 14 7.55 6.37 -27.90
CA GLU A 14 8.57 7.39 -27.67
C GLU A 14 7.96 8.72 -27.21
N TYR A 15 6.87 9.15 -27.84
CA TYR A 15 6.15 10.35 -27.43
C TYR A 15 5.60 10.22 -26.00
N ARG A 16 4.94 9.10 -25.67
CA ARG A 16 4.37 8.86 -24.33
C ARG A 16 5.45 8.79 -23.24
N LEU A 17 6.63 8.22 -23.54
CA LEU A 17 7.75 8.18 -22.61
C LEU A 17 8.38 9.56 -22.37
N ASN A 18 8.38 10.43 -23.37
CA ASN A 18 9.02 11.76 -23.30
C ASN A 18 8.06 12.92 -22.99
N GLU A 19 6.77 12.63 -22.76
CA GLU A 19 5.72 13.63 -22.46
C GLU A 19 6.12 14.53 -21.29
N PHE A 20 6.82 13.97 -20.30
CA PHE A 20 7.24 14.66 -19.07
C PHE A 20 8.75 14.91 -18.99
N HIS A 21 9.46 15.03 -20.12
CA HIS A 21 10.92 15.18 -20.10
C HIS A 21 11.42 16.38 -19.27
N ARG A 22 10.71 17.52 -19.34
CA ARG A 22 11.08 18.75 -18.59
C ARG A 22 11.01 18.53 -17.07
N PRO A 23 9.87 18.09 -16.48
CA PRO A 23 9.81 17.73 -15.07
C PRO A 23 10.85 16.69 -14.64
N ILE A 24 11.06 15.66 -15.45
CA ILE A 24 12.03 14.59 -15.15
C ILE A 24 13.46 15.14 -15.06
N GLU A 25 13.82 16.07 -15.94
CA GLU A 25 15.14 16.70 -15.91
C GLU A 25 15.37 17.51 -14.62
N TYR A 26 14.37 18.25 -14.14
CA TYR A 26 14.46 18.95 -12.85
C TYR A 26 14.57 17.99 -11.67
N ILE A 27 13.83 16.88 -11.68
CA ILE A 27 13.94 15.83 -10.65
C ILE A 27 15.35 15.23 -10.68
N ARG A 28 15.89 14.93 -11.86
CA ARG A 28 17.25 14.41 -12.03
C ARG A 28 18.28 15.38 -11.46
N GLN A 29 18.17 16.67 -11.77
CA GLN A 29 19.07 17.70 -11.24
C GLN A 29 18.97 17.81 -9.71
N GLY A 30 17.76 17.81 -9.16
CA GLY A 30 17.54 17.82 -7.71
C GLY A 30 18.15 16.61 -7.03
N LEU A 31 17.95 15.40 -7.58
CA LEU A 31 18.53 14.18 -7.04
C LEU A 31 20.06 14.18 -7.13
N CYS A 32 20.61 14.62 -8.27
CA CYS A 32 22.07 14.74 -8.48
C CYS A 32 22.74 15.79 -7.58
N SER A 33 21.98 16.74 -7.04
CA SER A 33 22.51 17.73 -6.09
C SER A 33 22.81 17.14 -4.71
N ILE A 34 22.15 16.02 -4.36
CA ILE A 34 22.29 15.34 -3.07
C ILE A 34 23.18 14.10 -3.24
N ILE A 35 22.95 13.32 -4.29
CA ILE A 35 23.62 12.05 -4.57
C ILE A 35 24.39 12.18 -5.89
N PRO A 36 25.71 11.97 -5.93
CA PRO A 36 26.47 12.02 -7.18
C PRO A 36 25.91 11.07 -8.25
N TYR A 37 25.92 11.52 -9.51
CA TYR A 37 25.34 10.80 -10.64
C TYR A 37 25.88 9.36 -10.77
N ASP A 38 27.17 9.16 -10.54
CA ASP A 38 27.82 7.85 -10.69
C ASP A 38 27.16 6.79 -9.79
N PHE A 39 26.74 7.15 -8.58
CA PHE A 39 26.04 6.22 -7.69
C PHE A 39 24.63 5.87 -8.18
N LEU A 40 23.92 6.83 -8.79
CA LEU A 40 22.58 6.57 -9.34
C LEU A 40 22.63 5.57 -10.50
N THR A 41 23.73 5.54 -11.26
CA THR A 41 23.91 4.59 -12.37
C THR A 41 24.19 3.15 -11.93
N LEU A 42 24.49 2.92 -10.64
CA LEU A 42 24.67 1.58 -10.08
C LEU A 42 23.34 0.87 -9.82
N PHE A 43 22.24 1.62 -9.71
CA PHE A 43 20.91 1.08 -9.42
C PHE A 43 20.15 0.77 -10.72
N THR A 44 19.40 -0.33 -10.71
CA THR A 44 18.30 -0.52 -11.66
C THR A 44 17.12 0.40 -11.30
N ALA A 45 16.18 0.59 -12.23
CA ALA A 45 15.00 1.41 -11.99
C ALA A 45 14.20 0.94 -10.75
N ASN A 46 14.07 -0.38 -10.58
CA ASN A 46 13.34 -0.97 -9.45
C ASN A 46 14.09 -0.75 -8.12
N GLU A 47 15.41 -0.91 -8.09
CA GLU A 47 16.17 -0.71 -6.85
C GLU A 47 16.22 0.76 -6.44
N LEU A 48 16.28 1.68 -7.41
CA LEU A 48 16.18 3.11 -7.13
C LEU A 48 14.79 3.47 -6.58
N GLU A 49 13.74 2.88 -7.15
CA GLU A 49 12.39 3.01 -6.61
C GLU A 49 12.30 2.46 -5.19
N GLU A 50 12.81 1.25 -4.92
CA GLU A 50 12.82 0.69 -3.57
C GLU A 50 13.65 1.53 -2.58
N ALA A 51 14.76 2.12 -3.03
CA ALA A 51 15.59 2.97 -2.17
C ALA A 51 14.88 4.28 -1.78
N VAL A 52 14.12 4.88 -2.71
CA VAL A 52 13.42 6.15 -2.49
C VAL A 52 12.02 5.94 -1.90
N CYS A 53 11.23 5.11 -2.57
CA CYS A 53 9.85 4.79 -2.26
C CYS A 53 9.68 3.63 -1.29
N GLY A 54 10.75 2.90 -0.94
CA GLY A 54 10.69 1.73 -0.04
C GLY A 54 10.15 0.48 -0.74
N LYS A 55 10.25 -0.66 -0.07
CA LYS A 55 9.58 -1.89 -0.51
C LYS A 55 8.07 -1.72 -0.46
N ASP A 56 7.40 -2.25 -1.48
CA ASP A 56 5.93 -2.31 -1.58
C ASP A 56 5.35 -3.54 -0.83
N GLU A 57 6.01 -3.91 0.27
CA GLU A 57 5.64 -5.01 1.18
C GLU A 57 4.91 -4.46 2.40
N ILE A 58 3.80 -5.10 2.77
CA ILE A 58 2.99 -4.64 3.89
C ILE A 58 3.53 -5.22 5.20
N ASN A 59 4.05 -4.33 6.05
CA ASN A 59 4.51 -4.70 7.38
C ASN A 59 3.32 -4.93 8.33
N VAL A 60 2.87 -6.18 8.42
CA VAL A 60 1.75 -6.59 9.28
C VAL A 60 2.02 -6.32 10.77
N LEU A 61 3.28 -6.37 11.22
CA LEU A 61 3.64 -6.06 12.60
C LEU A 61 3.44 -4.57 12.92
N LEU A 62 3.78 -3.69 11.97
CA LEU A 62 3.54 -2.25 12.07
C LEU A 62 2.04 -1.96 12.11
N LEU A 63 1.27 -2.61 11.26
CA LEU A 63 -0.18 -2.51 11.25
C LEU A 63 -0.79 -2.96 12.60
N LYS A 64 -0.33 -4.10 13.13
CA LYS A 64 -0.77 -4.64 14.43
C LYS A 64 -0.49 -3.66 15.58
N ARG A 65 0.69 -3.03 15.62
CA ARG A 65 1.05 -2.01 16.61
C ARG A 65 0.14 -0.77 16.54
N ASN A 66 -0.31 -0.42 15.34
CA ASN A 66 -1.19 0.72 15.09
C ASN A 66 -2.68 0.33 15.06
N THR A 67 -3.04 -0.79 15.69
CA THR A 67 -4.42 -1.24 15.85
C THR A 67 -4.94 -0.94 17.26
N LEU A 68 -6.18 -0.50 17.36
CA LEU A 68 -6.90 -0.26 18.60
C LEU A 68 -8.09 -1.22 18.68
N TYR A 69 -8.14 -1.99 19.75
CA TYR A 69 -9.24 -2.92 20.03
C TYR A 69 -10.32 -2.21 20.84
N ARG A 70 -11.59 -2.32 20.45
CA ARG A 70 -12.75 -1.78 21.19
C ARG A 70 -13.74 -2.89 21.56
N GLY A 71 -14.54 -2.64 22.60
CA GLY A 71 -15.48 -3.62 23.15
C GLY A 71 -14.75 -4.66 24.00
N ASP A 72 -15.15 -5.93 23.86
CA ASP A 72 -14.60 -7.04 24.65
C ASP A 72 -13.33 -7.66 24.04
N TYR A 73 -12.84 -7.13 22.91
CA TYR A 73 -11.62 -7.61 22.30
C TYR A 73 -10.36 -7.00 22.94
N ASN A 74 -9.38 -7.86 23.14
CA ASN A 74 -8.02 -7.51 23.52
C ASN A 74 -7.02 -8.22 22.60
N GLU A 75 -5.74 -7.82 22.65
CA GLU A 75 -4.70 -8.43 21.81
C GLU A 75 -4.54 -9.95 22.03
N ASN A 76 -4.89 -10.43 23.22
CA ASN A 76 -4.80 -11.84 23.61
C ASN A 76 -6.06 -12.66 23.25
N SER A 77 -7.08 -12.03 22.67
CA SER A 77 -8.31 -12.71 22.33
C SER A 77 -8.04 -13.70 21.19
N PRO A 78 -8.57 -14.94 21.27
CA PRO A 78 -8.25 -15.99 20.29
C PRO A 78 -8.65 -15.58 18.86
N HIS A 79 -9.73 -14.82 18.70
CA HIS A 79 -10.16 -14.29 17.40
C HIS A 79 -9.17 -13.29 16.80
N ILE A 80 -8.61 -12.40 17.64
CA ILE A 80 -7.62 -11.40 17.22
C ILE A 80 -6.30 -12.06 16.84
N GLN A 81 -5.85 -13.05 17.62
CA GLN A 81 -4.65 -13.81 17.28
C GLN A 81 -4.80 -14.52 15.94
N ARG A 82 -5.92 -15.22 15.71
CA ARG A 82 -6.21 -15.88 14.44
C ARG A 82 -6.27 -14.91 13.27
N PHE A 83 -6.89 -13.74 13.45
CA PHE A 83 -6.96 -12.70 12.44
C PHE A 83 -5.54 -12.29 11.97
N TRP A 84 -4.64 -12.00 12.90
CA TRP A 84 -3.26 -11.64 12.57
C TRP A 84 -2.46 -12.79 11.98
N THR A 85 -2.64 -14.02 12.47
CA THR A 85 -2.01 -15.21 11.90
C THR A 85 -2.42 -15.39 10.43
N VAL A 86 -3.71 -15.30 10.12
CA VAL A 86 -4.20 -15.42 8.74
C VAL A 86 -3.65 -14.29 7.87
N LEU A 87 -3.69 -13.04 8.33
CA LEU A 87 -3.19 -11.90 7.55
C LEU A 87 -1.68 -11.97 7.30
N ASN A 88 -0.91 -12.56 8.22
CA ASN A 88 0.54 -12.66 8.08
C ASN A 88 0.98 -13.90 7.28
N GLU A 89 0.34 -15.05 7.50
CA GLU A 89 0.80 -16.35 6.97
C GLU A 89 0.02 -16.82 5.74
N MET A 90 -1.26 -16.47 5.61
CA MET A 90 -2.12 -16.99 4.54
C MET A 90 -2.30 -16.01 3.38
N PHE A 91 -2.13 -14.71 3.61
CA PHE A 91 -2.35 -13.69 2.59
C PHE A 91 -1.05 -13.40 1.82
N ASP A 92 -1.15 -13.39 0.49
CA ASP A 92 -0.09 -12.86 -0.36
C ASP A 92 -0.07 -11.32 -0.35
N GLU A 93 1.01 -10.68 -0.80
CA GLU A 93 1.15 -9.22 -0.79
C GLU A 93 0.03 -8.50 -1.54
N ALA A 94 -0.44 -9.07 -2.66
CA ALA A 94 -1.59 -8.54 -3.38
C ALA A 94 -2.88 -8.55 -2.53
N GLN A 95 -3.11 -9.60 -1.76
CA GLN A 95 -4.28 -9.72 -0.88
C GLN A 95 -4.15 -8.79 0.34
N LYS A 96 -2.95 -8.63 0.89
CA LYS A 96 -2.69 -7.65 1.95
C LYS A 96 -2.98 -6.23 1.45
N LYS A 97 -2.63 -5.90 0.20
CA LYS A 97 -2.96 -4.59 -0.41
C LYS A 97 -4.46 -4.39 -0.55
N LEU A 98 -5.19 -5.41 -1.01
CA LEU A 98 -6.65 -5.36 -1.07
C LEU A 98 -7.27 -5.16 0.31
N PHE A 99 -6.72 -5.82 1.34
CA PHE A 99 -7.15 -5.61 2.73
C PHE A 99 -6.90 -4.17 3.20
N LEU A 100 -5.77 -3.54 2.85
CA LEU A 100 -5.54 -2.13 3.18
C LEU A 100 -6.47 -1.18 2.39
N ILE A 101 -6.77 -1.50 1.13
CA ILE A 101 -7.71 -0.73 0.30
C ILE A 101 -9.11 -0.80 0.87
N PHE A 102 -9.49 -1.96 1.39
CA PHE A 102 -10.66 -2.08 2.24
C PHE A 102 -10.44 -1.12 3.43
N VAL A 103 -9.68 -1.51 4.44
CA VAL A 103 -9.68 -0.82 5.74
C VAL A 103 -9.44 0.71 5.70
N TRP A 104 -8.62 1.19 4.77
CA TRP A 104 -8.18 2.58 4.68
C TRP A 104 -8.36 3.25 3.32
N GLY A 105 -8.93 2.58 2.32
CA GLY A 105 -9.04 3.15 0.97
C GLY A 105 -7.70 3.36 0.26
N ARG A 106 -6.59 2.76 0.76
CA ARG A 106 -5.24 2.93 0.20
C ARG A 106 -4.52 1.60 0.07
N SER A 107 -3.75 1.43 -1.00
CA SER A 107 -2.95 0.23 -1.24
C SER A 107 -1.63 0.18 -0.46
N THR A 108 -1.18 1.30 0.12
CA THR A 108 0.14 1.42 0.75
C THR A 108 0.03 1.71 2.24
N LEU A 109 0.82 0.96 3.02
CA LEU A 109 0.98 1.22 4.46
C LEU A 109 1.95 2.37 4.67
N ARG A 110 1.65 3.26 5.62
CA ARG A 110 2.61 4.27 6.06
C ARG A 110 3.81 3.57 6.73
N LYS A 111 5.02 4.02 6.39
CA LYS A 111 6.24 3.30 6.78
C LYS A 111 6.65 3.50 8.24
N LEU A 112 6.21 4.59 8.87
CA LEU A 112 6.60 4.96 10.22
C LEU A 112 5.38 5.02 11.13
N ASP A 113 5.54 4.56 12.38
CA ASP A 113 4.52 4.66 13.44
C ASP A 113 3.99 6.09 13.62
N ARG A 114 4.85 7.10 13.42
CA ARG A 114 4.51 8.52 13.61
C ARG A 114 3.56 9.05 12.54
N ASP A 115 3.48 8.39 11.39
CA ASP A 115 2.70 8.87 10.26
C ASP A 115 1.23 8.46 10.37
N PHE A 116 0.88 7.57 11.30
CA PHE A 116 -0.49 7.11 11.51
C PHE A 116 -1.33 8.18 12.20
N THR A 117 -2.10 8.93 11.41
CA THR A 117 -3.06 9.95 11.89
C THR A 117 -4.32 9.33 12.49
N SER A 118 -4.70 8.14 12.02
CA SER A 118 -5.81 7.35 12.55
C SER A 118 -5.33 5.91 12.73
N LYS A 119 -5.78 5.26 13.81
CA LYS A 119 -5.45 3.86 14.11
C LYS A 119 -6.46 2.94 13.43
N PHE A 120 -6.01 1.76 13.02
CA PHE A 120 -6.92 0.70 12.59
C PHE A 120 -7.75 0.25 13.81
N ILE A 121 -9.06 0.09 13.67
CA ILE A 121 -9.92 -0.28 14.81
C ILE A 121 -10.57 -1.63 14.54
N ILE A 122 -10.44 -2.55 15.49
CA ILE A 122 -11.19 -3.81 15.51
C ILE A 122 -12.14 -3.75 16.69
N GLN A 123 -13.44 -3.87 16.43
CA GLN A 123 -14.48 -3.74 17.46
C GLN A 123 -15.47 -4.88 17.40
N THR A 124 -16.01 -5.25 18.56
CA THR A 124 -17.17 -6.14 18.63
C THR A 124 -18.39 -5.40 18.10
N ILE A 125 -19.25 -6.10 17.36
CA ILE A 125 -20.58 -5.59 17.01
C ILE A 125 -21.50 -6.01 18.16
N SER A 126 -21.92 -5.04 18.98
CA SER A 126 -22.88 -5.28 20.05
C SER A 126 -24.24 -5.62 19.43
N HIS A 127 -24.66 -6.86 19.61
CA HIS A 127 -25.96 -7.36 19.17
C HIS A 127 -27.03 -6.86 20.16
N ASN A 128 -27.98 -6.03 19.70
CA ASN A 128 -29.20 -5.75 20.46
C ASN A 128 -30.48 -6.29 19.78
N ASP A 129 -30.38 -7.04 18.69
CA ASP A 129 -31.54 -7.67 18.02
C ASP A 129 -31.17 -9.06 17.49
N ASN A 130 -32.08 -10.04 17.60
CA ASN A 130 -31.92 -11.48 17.33
C ASN A 130 -31.60 -11.87 15.86
N HIS A 131 -30.65 -11.22 15.18
CA HIS A 131 -30.20 -11.61 13.84
C HIS A 131 -28.96 -12.52 13.90
N GLU A 132 -28.86 -13.50 13.00
CA GLU A 132 -27.70 -14.39 12.89
C GLU A 132 -26.42 -13.58 12.58
N THR A 133 -25.36 -13.85 13.34
CA THR A 133 -24.02 -13.24 13.17
C THR A 133 -23.43 -13.45 11.78
N ASP A 134 -23.94 -14.44 11.03
CA ASP A 134 -23.48 -14.80 9.70
C ASP A 134 -23.99 -13.85 8.60
N GLN A 135 -24.93 -12.94 8.93
CA GLN A 135 -25.50 -11.99 7.97
C GLN A 135 -24.82 -10.61 7.98
N ILE A 136 -23.86 -10.37 8.87
CA ILE A 136 -23.23 -9.06 9.03
C ILE A 136 -21.90 -9.03 8.28
N LEU A 137 -21.82 -8.20 7.24
CA LEU A 137 -20.57 -7.94 6.53
C LEU A 137 -19.68 -7.01 7.36
N PRO A 138 -18.35 -7.22 7.35
CA PRO A 138 -17.42 -6.24 7.90
C PRO A 138 -17.67 -4.91 7.19
N SER A 139 -17.97 -3.87 7.97
CA SER A 139 -18.27 -2.54 7.45
C SER A 139 -17.09 -1.60 7.63
N GLU A 140 -16.87 -0.79 6.61
CA GLU A 140 -15.78 0.17 6.58
C GLU A 140 -16.29 1.50 7.09
N SER A 141 -15.70 1.98 8.17
CA SER A 141 -15.92 3.35 8.59
C SER A 141 -14.95 4.22 7.81
N CYS A 142 -15.42 4.90 6.76
CA CYS A 142 -14.66 5.96 6.08
C CYS A 142 -14.42 7.14 7.03
N LEU A 143 -13.57 6.94 8.04
CA LEU A 143 -13.12 7.95 9.00
C LEU A 143 -11.59 7.81 9.15
N CYS A 144 -10.88 7.96 8.03
CA CYS A 144 -9.44 8.10 7.95
C CYS A 144 -9.08 9.10 6.84
#